data_AF-C5IC55-F1
#
_entry.id   AF-C5IC55-F1
#
_cell.length_a   1.000
_cell.length_b   1.000
_cell.length_c   1.000
_cell.angle_alpha   90.00
_cell.angle_beta   90.00
_cell.angle_gamma   90.00
#
_symmetry.space_group_name_H-M   'P 1'
#
loop_
_entity.id
_entity.type
_entity.pdbx_description
1 polymer ?
#
loop_
_entity_poly.entity_id
_entity_poly.type
_entity_poly.pdbx_seq_one_letter_code
_entity_poly.pdbx_strand_id
1 'polypeptide(L)'
;GIVCERCGVEVTESRVRRHRMGFIRLAAPVSHVWYLKGIPSYVAVLLDMPLRDVEQIVYFNCYVVLDAGDHKDLTYKQLLTEDEWLEIEDEIYAEDSEIENEPTVGIGAEPLKQLLEDLDLPVVAEELREEIAGSKGQKRAKLTKRLR
;
A
#
# COMPACT_ATOMS: atom_id res chain seq x y z
N GLY A 1 41.61 -3.69 -0.98
CA GLY A 1 42.65 -4.61 -1.50
C GLY A 1 42.78 -4.43 -3.00
N ILE A 2 43.63 -5.23 -3.65
CA ILE A 2 43.74 -5.23 -5.11
C ILE A 2 42.49 -5.92 -5.69
N VAL A 3 41.81 -5.30 -6.67
CA VAL A 3 40.66 -5.88 -7.37
C VAL A 3 41.14 -6.55 -8.66
N CYS A 4 40.75 -7.79 -8.88
CA CYS A 4 41.13 -8.53 -10.09
C CYS A 4 40.41 -7.95 -11.32
N GLU A 5 41.16 -7.54 -12.36
CA GLU A 5 40.59 -6.95 -13.58
C GLU A 5 39.77 -7.95 -14.43
N ARG A 6 40.02 -9.25 -14.30
CA ARG A 6 39.29 -10.28 -15.07
C ARG A 6 37.93 -10.64 -14.48
N CYS A 7 37.82 -10.70 -13.15
CA CYS A 7 36.60 -11.16 -12.48
C CYS A 7 35.94 -10.11 -11.58
N GLY A 8 36.56 -8.94 -11.38
CA GLY A 8 36.05 -7.87 -10.52
C GLY A 8 36.05 -8.21 -9.02
N VAL A 9 36.62 -9.36 -8.62
CA VAL A 9 36.66 -9.78 -7.21
C VAL A 9 37.82 -9.09 -6.50
N GLU A 10 37.50 -8.49 -5.37
CA GLU A 10 38.49 -7.90 -4.46
C GLU A 10 39.25 -9.00 -3.69
N VAL A 11 40.59 -9.02 -3.80
CA VAL A 11 41.44 -9.95 -3.05
C VAL A 11 41.49 -9.51 -1.58
N THR A 12 40.79 -10.24 -0.72
CA THR A 12 40.65 -10.00 0.72
C THR A 12 40.53 -11.33 1.48
N GLU A 13 40.55 -11.28 2.82
CA GLU A 13 40.32 -12.47 3.65
C GLU A 13 38.92 -13.05 3.40
N SER A 14 38.83 -14.39 3.35
CA SER A 14 37.55 -15.09 3.12
C SER A 14 36.46 -14.76 4.15
N ARG A 15 36.84 -14.28 5.34
CA ARG A 15 35.94 -13.87 6.43
C ARG A 15 34.97 -12.78 6.01
N VAL A 16 35.31 -11.92 5.05
CA VAL A 16 34.43 -10.83 4.59
C VAL A 16 33.09 -11.34 4.02
N ARG A 17 33.06 -12.58 3.50
CA ARG A 17 31.84 -13.23 2.98
C ARG A 17 30.77 -13.48 4.05
N ARG A 18 31.13 -13.41 5.33
CA ARG A 18 30.20 -13.55 6.47
C ARG A 18 29.54 -12.23 6.88
N HIS A 19 30.04 -11.09 6.38
CA HIS A 19 29.61 -9.76 6.80
C HIS A 19 29.07 -8.91 5.64
N ARG A 20 29.51 -9.15 4.40
CA ARG A 20 29.00 -8.44 3.22
C ARG A 20 27.64 -9.00 2.83
N MET A 21 26.61 -8.15 2.88
CA MET A 21 25.26 -8.49 2.44
C MET A 21 25.09 -8.20 0.95
N GLY A 22 24.35 -9.06 0.26
CA GLY A 22 23.85 -8.80 -1.09
C GLY A 22 22.39 -8.33 -1.03
N PHE A 23 21.89 -7.80 -2.14
CA PHE A 23 20.48 -7.50 -2.30
C PHE A 23 20.04 -7.81 -3.73
N ILE A 24 18.73 -8.00 -3.92
CA ILE A 24 18.10 -8.22 -5.21
C ILE A 24 17.17 -7.03 -5.46
N ARG A 25 17.26 -6.41 -6.64
CA ARG A 25 16.30 -5.40 -7.09
C ARG A 25 15.15 -6.13 -7.77
N LEU A 26 13.99 -6.12 -7.13
CA LEU A 26 12.78 -6.69 -7.71
C LEU A 26 12.22 -5.75 -8.77
N ALA A 27 11.60 -6.32 -9.80
CA ALA A 27 10.94 -5.53 -10.86
C ALA A 27 9.65 -4.86 -10.37
N ALA A 28 8.96 -5.49 -9.41
CA ALA A 28 7.75 -4.98 -8.80
C ALA A 28 7.90 -4.89 -7.27
N PRO A 29 7.22 -3.94 -6.61
CA PRO A 29 7.18 -3.86 -5.16
C PRO A 29 6.49 -5.09 -4.56
N VAL A 30 6.90 -5.47 -3.35
CA VAL A 30 6.29 -6.56 -2.57
C VAL A 30 6.13 -6.12 -1.12
N SER A 31 5.09 -6.61 -0.45
CA SER A 31 4.87 -6.33 0.97
C SER A 31 5.60 -7.36 1.85
N HIS A 32 6.13 -6.88 2.97
CA HIS A 32 6.79 -7.76 3.93
C HIS A 32 5.75 -8.43 4.84
N VAL A 33 5.75 -9.77 4.87
CA VAL A 33 4.72 -10.59 5.52
C VAL A 33 4.46 -10.24 7.00
N TRP A 34 5.49 -9.84 7.76
CA TRP A 34 5.31 -9.46 9.18
C TRP A 34 4.41 -8.25 9.38
N TYR A 35 4.43 -7.28 8.46
CA TYR A 35 3.59 -6.07 8.58
C TYR A 35 2.20 -6.28 7.97
N LEU A 36 2.07 -7.24 7.06
CA LEU A 36 0.81 -7.63 6.44
C LEU A 36 0.02 -8.59 7.34
N LYS A 37 0.55 -9.80 7.61
CA LYS A 37 -0.13 -10.89 8.35
C LYS A 37 0.09 -10.86 9.86
N GLY A 38 0.90 -9.93 10.35
CA GLY A 38 1.09 -9.73 11.78
C GLY A 38 -0.24 -9.45 12.48
N ILE A 39 -0.36 -9.84 13.74
CA ILE A 39 -1.50 -9.49 14.59
C ILE A 39 -0.98 -8.56 15.69
N PRO A 40 -1.34 -7.25 15.67
CA PRO A 40 -2.09 -6.55 14.63
C PRO A 40 -1.27 -6.33 13.35
N SER A 41 -1.98 -6.12 12.24
CA SER A 41 -1.35 -5.78 10.95
C SER A 41 -1.08 -4.29 10.91
N TYR A 42 0.20 -3.90 10.91
CA TYR A 42 0.59 -2.49 10.94
C TYR A 42 0.11 -1.74 9.70
N VAL A 43 0.16 -2.38 8.53
CA VAL A 43 -0.29 -1.80 7.27
C VAL A 43 -1.80 -1.51 7.31
N ALA A 44 -2.59 -2.50 7.73
CA ALA A 44 -4.04 -2.37 7.82
C ALA A 44 -4.44 -1.29 8.84
N VAL A 45 -3.75 -1.25 9.99
CA VAL A 45 -3.98 -0.25 11.03
C VAL A 45 -3.67 1.16 10.52
N LEU A 46 -2.54 1.38 9.85
CA LEU A 46 -2.16 2.69 9.30
C LEU A 46 -3.17 3.20 8.27
N LEU A 47 -3.57 2.33 7.34
CA LEU A 47 -4.48 2.66 6.25
C LEU A 47 -5.95 2.78 6.68
N ASP A 48 -6.29 2.38 7.91
CA ASP A 48 -7.63 2.19 8.45
C ASP A 48 -8.52 1.26 7.60
N MET A 49 -7.91 0.22 7.04
CA MET A 49 -8.59 -0.84 6.29
C MET A 49 -8.60 -2.12 7.13
N PRO A 50 -9.60 -3.00 6.96
CA PRO A 50 -9.56 -4.31 7.60
C PRO A 50 -8.48 -5.16 6.95
N LEU A 51 -7.86 -6.07 7.74
CA LEU A 51 -6.77 -6.93 7.27
C LEU A 51 -7.15 -7.73 6.01
N ARG A 52 -8.38 -8.26 5.97
CA ARG A 52 -8.86 -9.08 4.85
C ARG A 52 -8.78 -8.34 3.52
N ASP A 53 -9.13 -7.07 3.52
CA ASP A 53 -9.18 -6.24 2.31
C ASP A 53 -7.77 -5.94 1.82
N VAL A 54 -6.86 -5.59 2.73
CA VAL A 54 -5.44 -5.39 2.40
C VAL A 54 -4.81 -6.68 1.85
N GLU A 55 -5.17 -7.84 2.40
CA GLU A 55 -4.74 -9.13 1.86
C GLU A 55 -5.30 -9.38 0.45
N GLN A 56 -6.57 -9.06 0.19
CA GLN A 56 -7.17 -9.21 -1.13
C GLN A 56 -6.44 -8.36 -2.18
N ILE A 57 -6.06 -7.14 -1.84
CA ILE A 57 -5.28 -6.26 -2.74
C ILE A 57 -3.90 -6.86 -3.01
N VAL A 58 -3.14 -7.23 -1.95
CA VAL A 58 -1.78 -7.76 -2.08
C VAL A 58 -1.73 -9.08 -2.85
N TYR A 59 -2.76 -9.93 -2.69
CA TYR A 59 -2.86 -11.23 -3.36
C TYR A 59 -3.55 -11.18 -4.73
N PHE A 60 -3.71 -9.99 -5.31
CA PHE A 60 -4.28 -9.79 -6.64
C PHE A 60 -5.71 -10.32 -6.80
N ASN A 61 -6.53 -10.24 -5.76
CA ASN A 61 -7.95 -10.63 -5.82
C ASN A 61 -8.89 -9.44 -6.09
N CYS A 62 -8.53 -8.24 -5.62
CA CYS A 62 -9.35 -7.04 -5.75
C CYS A 62 -8.46 -5.84 -6.09
N TYR A 63 -9.01 -4.91 -6.85
CA TYR A 63 -8.44 -3.59 -7.09
C TYR A 63 -8.77 -2.67 -5.91
N VAL A 64 -7.94 -1.64 -5.73
CA VAL A 64 -8.21 -0.54 -4.81
C VAL A 64 -8.15 0.79 -5.55
N VAL A 65 -9.11 1.66 -5.26
CA VAL A 65 -9.17 3.01 -5.80
C VAL A 65 -8.13 3.89 -5.12
N LEU A 66 -7.19 4.43 -5.92
CA LEU A 66 -6.16 5.37 -5.51
C LEU A 66 -6.61 6.81 -5.73
N ASP A 67 -7.30 7.06 -6.84
CA ASP A 67 -7.95 8.33 -7.16
C ASP A 67 -9.29 8.02 -7.84
N ALA A 68 -10.35 8.69 -7.40
CA ALA A 68 -11.70 8.51 -7.96
C ALA A 68 -11.88 9.33 -9.26
N GLY A 69 -10.99 10.28 -9.55
CA GLY A 69 -11.15 11.18 -10.70
C GLY A 69 -12.49 11.92 -10.63
N ASP A 70 -13.20 11.98 -11.75
CA ASP A 70 -14.53 12.62 -11.85
C ASP A 70 -15.70 11.62 -11.70
N HIS A 71 -15.42 10.35 -11.40
CA HIS A 71 -16.44 9.31 -11.30
C HIS A 71 -17.25 9.46 -10.00
N LYS A 72 -18.58 9.57 -10.12
CA LYS A 72 -19.47 9.88 -8.97
C LYS A 72 -19.59 8.73 -7.95
N ASP A 73 -19.50 7.49 -8.41
CA ASP A 73 -19.70 6.31 -7.56
C ASP A 73 -18.42 5.75 -6.94
N LEU A 74 -17.25 6.26 -7.33
CA LEU A 74 -15.97 5.80 -6.81
C LEU A 74 -15.55 6.61 -5.59
N THR A 75 -15.04 5.90 -4.59
CA THR A 75 -14.51 6.51 -3.37
C THR A 75 -13.08 6.06 -3.11
N TYR A 76 -12.27 6.95 -2.54
CA TYR A 76 -10.89 6.64 -2.17
C TYR A 76 -10.82 5.43 -1.23
N LYS A 77 -9.90 4.49 -1.50
CA LYS A 77 -9.72 3.20 -0.81
C LYS A 77 -10.88 2.20 -0.93
N GLN A 78 -11.84 2.44 -1.83
CA GLN A 78 -12.84 1.44 -2.17
C GLN A 78 -12.19 0.23 -2.84
N LEU A 79 -12.66 -0.97 -2.50
CA LEU A 79 -12.28 -2.19 -3.20
C LEU A 79 -13.24 -2.44 -4.35
N LEU A 80 -12.68 -2.89 -5.46
CA LEU A 80 -13.43 -3.30 -6.63
C LEU A 80 -13.01 -4.73 -6.97
N THR A 81 -13.99 -5.57 -7.27
CA THR A 81 -13.76 -6.86 -7.93
C THR A 81 -13.37 -6.63 -9.40
N GLU A 82 -12.88 -7.68 -10.05
CA GLU A 82 -12.54 -7.61 -11.47
C GLU A 82 -13.76 -7.25 -12.33
N ASP A 83 -14.91 -7.87 -12.06
CA ASP A 83 -16.16 -7.59 -12.79
C ASP A 83 -16.64 -6.14 -12.59
N GLU A 84 -16.62 -5.64 -11.35
CA GLU A 84 -17.00 -4.25 -11.05
C GLU A 84 -16.04 -3.24 -11.72
N TRP A 85 -14.75 -3.54 -11.76
CA TRP A 85 -13.78 -2.68 -12.44
C TRP A 85 -14.02 -2.67 -13.96
N LEU A 86 -14.31 -3.81 -14.58
CA LEU A 86 -14.60 -3.88 -16.00
C LEU A 86 -15.87 -3.10 -16.38
N GLU A 87 -16.92 -3.18 -15.57
CA GLU A 87 -18.15 -2.40 -15.79
C GLU A 87 -17.86 -0.89 -15.73
N ILE A 88 -17.07 -0.45 -14.74
CA ILE A 88 -16.68 0.95 -14.58
C ILE A 88 -15.76 1.40 -15.72
N GLU A 89 -14.83 0.55 -16.16
CA GLU A 89 -13.94 0.82 -17.29
C GLU A 89 -14.74 1.02 -18.59
N ASP A 90 -15.72 0.16 -18.86
CA ASP A 90 -16.63 0.28 -20.00
C ASP A 90 -17.44 1.60 -19.96
N GLU A 91 -17.88 2.03 -18.78
CA GLU A 91 -18.57 3.30 -18.59
C GLU A 91 -17.66 4.51 -18.84
N ILE A 92 -16.40 4.45 -18.38
CA ILE A 92 -15.42 5.53 -18.57
C ILE A 92 -15.13 5.77 -20.05
N TYR A 93 -15.02 4.70 -20.85
CA TYR A 93 -14.69 4.77 -22.27
C TYR A 93 -15.92 4.79 -23.20
N ALA A 94 -17.13 4.88 -22.66
CA ALA A 94 -18.33 5.04 -23.46
C ALA A 94 -18.31 6.36 -24.26
N GLU A 95 -18.90 6.37 -25.46
CA GLU A 95 -18.92 7.55 -26.35
C GLU A 95 -19.60 8.78 -25.71
N ASP A 96 -20.51 8.56 -24.77
CA ASP A 96 -21.25 9.59 -24.03
C ASP A 96 -20.61 9.95 -22.65
N SER A 97 -19.39 9.48 -22.37
CA SER A 97 -18.73 9.71 -21.08
C SER A 97 -18.39 11.19 -20.87
N GLU A 98 -18.77 11.72 -19.71
CA GLU A 98 -18.45 13.09 -19.25
C GLU A 98 -17.16 13.14 -18.41
N ILE A 99 -16.42 12.03 -18.32
CA ILE A 99 -15.26 11.91 -17.43
C ILE A 99 -14.03 12.52 -18.12
N GLU A 100 -13.53 13.64 -17.58
CA GLU A 100 -12.28 14.25 -18.06
C GLU A 100 -11.06 13.67 -17.33
N ASN A 101 -11.17 13.41 -16.02
CA ASN A 101 -10.13 12.78 -15.22
C ASN A 101 -10.45 11.32 -14.94
N GLU A 102 -9.67 10.43 -15.55
CA GLU A 102 -9.79 8.98 -15.37
C GLU A 102 -9.47 8.56 -13.92
N PRO A 103 -10.29 7.69 -13.30
CA PRO A 103 -9.97 7.15 -12.00
C PRO A 103 -8.72 6.27 -12.06
N THR A 104 -7.87 6.40 -11.04
CA THR A 104 -6.69 5.56 -10.90
C THR A 104 -7.00 4.44 -9.92
N VAL A 105 -6.98 3.20 -10.42
CA VAL A 105 -7.07 1.99 -9.59
C VAL A 105 -5.78 1.19 -9.67
N GLY A 106 -5.50 0.39 -8.65
CA GLY A 106 -4.34 -0.49 -8.67
C GLY A 106 -4.59 -1.81 -7.96
N ILE A 107 -3.73 -2.79 -8.23
CA ILE A 107 -3.76 -4.11 -7.62
C ILE A 107 -2.36 -4.55 -7.19
N GLY A 108 -2.26 -5.41 -6.18
CA GLY A 108 -0.99 -5.90 -5.65
C GLY A 108 -0.36 -4.98 -4.60
N ALA A 109 0.95 -5.07 -4.42
CA ALA A 109 1.66 -4.29 -3.40
C ALA A 109 2.04 -2.86 -3.84
N GLU A 110 1.91 -2.55 -5.12
CA GLU A 110 2.16 -1.21 -5.68
C GLU A 110 1.15 -0.16 -5.22
N PRO A 111 -0.18 -0.35 -5.37
CA PRO A 111 -1.15 0.61 -4.84
C PRO A 111 -1.02 0.79 -3.34
N LEU A 112 -0.69 -0.29 -2.62
CA LEU A 112 -0.48 -0.24 -1.18
C LEU A 112 0.67 0.68 -0.79
N LYS A 113 1.75 0.68 -1.59
CA LYS A 113 2.87 1.59 -1.41
C LYS A 113 2.44 3.03 -1.65
N GLN A 114 1.69 3.30 -2.71
CA GLN A 114 1.19 4.64 -3.01
C GLN A 114 0.27 5.18 -1.90
N LEU A 115 -0.70 4.38 -1.45
CA LEU A 115 -1.57 4.73 -0.31
C LEU A 115 -0.79 5.06 0.97
N LEU A 116 0.37 4.42 1.18
CA LEU A 116 1.25 4.70 2.30
C LEU A 116 2.12 5.95 2.10
N GLU A 117 2.49 6.27 0.86
CA GLU A 117 3.22 7.49 0.51
C GLU A 117 2.32 8.74 0.58
N ASP A 118 1.03 8.58 0.28
CA ASP A 118 0.03 9.67 0.33
C ASP A 118 -0.38 10.05 1.77
N LEU A 119 0.02 9.27 2.78
CA LEU A 119 -0.32 9.51 4.19
C LEU A 119 0.58 10.58 4.83
N ASP A 120 0.01 11.77 5.08
CA ASP A 120 0.64 12.78 5.94
C ASP A 120 0.48 12.40 7.43
N LEU A 121 1.52 11.78 7.99
CA LEU A 121 1.51 11.28 9.37
C LEU A 121 1.25 12.38 10.42
N PRO A 122 1.87 13.58 10.36
CA PRO A 122 1.52 14.70 11.23
C PRO A 122 0.03 15.06 11.22
N VAL A 123 -0.58 15.22 10.04
CA VAL A 123 -2.00 15.61 9.91
C VAL A 123 -2.90 14.52 10.47
N VAL A 124 -2.69 13.28 10.05
CA VAL A 124 -3.46 12.12 10.51
C VAL A 124 -3.32 11.93 12.03
N ALA A 125 -2.15 12.19 12.61
CA ALA A 125 -1.97 12.10 14.05
C ALA A 125 -2.78 13.13 14.83
N GLU A 126 -2.90 14.37 14.34
CA GLU A 126 -3.75 15.39 14.96
C GLU A 126 -5.23 15.05 14.83
N GLU A 127 -5.68 14.67 13.63
CA GLU A 127 -7.07 14.22 13.40
C GLU A 127 -7.45 13.08 14.35
N LEU A 128 -6.56 12.09 14.50
CA LEU A 128 -6.78 10.98 15.42
C LEU A 128 -6.84 11.44 16.89
N ARG A 129 -6.02 12.42 17.30
CA ARG A 129 -6.07 12.96 18.68
C ARG A 129 -7.39 13.67 18.95
N GLU A 130 -7.87 14.45 18.00
CA GLU A 130 -9.17 15.13 18.07
C GLU A 130 -10.33 14.12 18.13
N GLU A 131 -10.32 13.12 17.25
CA GLU A 131 -11.33 12.07 17.25
C GLU A 131 -11.33 11.25 18.54
N ILE A 132 -10.14 10.97 19.10
CA ILE A 132 -9.99 10.25 20.38
C ILE A 132 -10.62 11.05 21.53
N ALA A 133 -10.50 12.38 21.51
CA ALA A 133 -11.07 13.25 22.55
C ALA A 133 -12.62 13.16 22.57
N GLY A 134 -13.26 13.09 21.41
CA GLY A 134 -14.71 12.94 21.26
C GLY A 134 -15.23 11.49 21.38
N SER A 135 -14.37 10.49 21.20
CA SER A 135 -14.76 9.07 21.14
C SER A 135 -14.72 8.37 22.50
N LYS A 136 -15.65 7.42 22.72
CA LYS A 136 -15.70 6.56 23.92
C LYS A 136 -15.73 5.07 23.55
N GLY A 137 -15.38 4.21 24.50
CA GLY A 137 -15.50 2.74 24.37
C GLY A 137 -14.60 2.14 23.29
N GLN A 138 -15.17 1.23 22.49
CA GLN A 138 -14.45 0.45 21.48
C GLN A 138 -13.87 1.31 20.35
N LYS A 139 -14.57 2.37 19.93
CA LYS A 139 -14.08 3.30 18.90
C LYS A 139 -12.79 3.99 19.34
N ARG A 140 -12.76 4.49 20.59
CA ARG A 140 -11.56 5.09 21.17
C ARG A 140 -10.39 4.11 21.21
N ALA A 141 -10.63 2.86 21.60
CA ALA A 141 -9.60 1.83 21.63
C ALA A 141 -9.02 1.50 20.24
N LYS A 142 -9.85 1.53 19.17
CA LYS A 142 -9.37 1.36 17.79
C LYS A 142 -8.50 2.55 17.36
N LEU A 143 -8.95 3.78 17.60
CA LEU A 143 -8.22 5.00 17.25
C LEU A 143 -6.89 5.10 18.01
N THR A 144 -6.87 4.80 19.31
CA THR A 144 -5.62 4.76 20.10
C THR A 144 -4.63 3.72 19.58
N LYS A 145 -5.10 2.57 19.08
CA LYS A 145 -4.22 1.57 18.46
C LYS A 145 -3.65 2.04 17.12
N ARG A 146 -4.36 2.89 16.38
CA ARG A 146 -3.87 3.46 15.12
C ARG A 146 -2.88 4.60 15.32
N LEU A 147 -3.08 5.41 16.37
CA LEU A 147 -2.18 6.50 16.72
C LEU A 147 -0.83 6.01 17.29
N ARG A 148 -0.80 4.83 17.90
CA ARG A 148 0.38 4.26 18.55
C ARG A 148 1.26 3.50 17.56
#